data_AF-A0A8E2JWW3-F1
#
_entry.id   AF-A0A8E2JWW3-F1
#
_cell.length_a   1.000
_cell.length_b   1.000
_cell.length_c   1.000
_cell.angle_alpha   90.00
_cell.angle_beta   90.00
_cell.angle_gamma   90.00
#
_symmetry.space_group_name_H-M   'P 1'
#
loop_
_entity.id
_entity.type
_entity.pdbx_description
1 polymer ?
#
loop_
_entity_poly.entity_id
_entity_poly.type
_entity_poly.pdbx_seq_one_letter_code
_entity_poly.pdbx_strand_id
1 'polypeptide(L)'
;MCLLPDAQMWHIYAFSGILAWLTLTIIYHLFFHPLAKVPGPLLPAITYLYASYFYVICSGQFYKEVERLHNKFGPIVRITPNEVHLSDPENYDKIYNMSTHFYKDPNFYDALGLGYATFSTIPNDLHRARR
;
A
#
# COMPACT_ATOMS: atom_id res chain seq x y z
N MET A 1 -33.42 -36.81 -22.84
CA MET A 1 -32.82 -35.54 -23.26
C MET A 1 -32.16 -34.95 -22.01
N CYS A 2 -30.86 -35.16 -21.87
CA CYS A 2 -30.12 -35.04 -20.60
C CYS A 2 -30.06 -33.60 -20.10
N LEU A 3 -30.63 -33.38 -18.91
CA LEU A 3 -30.46 -32.17 -18.11
C LEU A 3 -29.14 -32.27 -17.34
N LEU A 4 -28.03 -31.88 -17.97
CA LEU A 4 -26.81 -31.53 -17.25
C LEU A 4 -26.12 -30.32 -17.93
N PRO A 5 -26.53 -29.07 -17.64
CA PRO A 5 -25.73 -27.87 -17.94
C PRO A 5 -25.23 -27.12 -16.69
N ASP A 6 -25.68 -27.47 -15.48
CA ASP A 6 -25.47 -26.63 -14.29
C ASP A 6 -24.04 -26.73 -13.71
N ALA A 7 -23.38 -27.87 -13.91
CA ALA A 7 -22.08 -28.17 -13.31
C ALA A 7 -20.87 -27.48 -14.02
N GLN A 8 -21.06 -26.89 -15.21
CA GLN A 8 -19.98 -26.21 -15.95
C GLN A 8 -20.04 -24.67 -15.80
N MET A 9 -21.20 -24.13 -15.43
CA MET A 9 -21.45 -22.68 -15.44
C MET A 9 -20.84 -21.93 -14.25
N TRP A 10 -20.48 -22.65 -13.18
CA TRP A 10 -19.90 -22.04 -11.98
C TRP A 10 -18.60 -21.27 -12.26
N HIS A 11 -17.78 -21.75 -13.20
CA HIS A 11 -16.56 -21.07 -13.60
C HIS A 11 -16.84 -19.69 -14.21
N ILE A 12 -17.92 -19.58 -14.99
CA ILE A 12 -18.32 -18.34 -15.65
C ILE A 12 -18.85 -17.35 -14.61
N TYR A 13 -19.69 -17.81 -13.69
CA TYR A 13 -20.17 -16.98 -12.59
C TYR A 13 -19.04 -16.54 -11.65
N ALA A 14 -18.11 -17.44 -11.33
CA ALA A 14 -16.93 -17.12 -10.52
C ALA A 14 -16.03 -16.09 -11.22
N PHE A 15 -15.73 -16.31 -12.51
CA PHE A 15 -14.93 -15.38 -13.30
C PHE A 15 -15.59 -14.01 -13.43
N SER A 16 -16.91 -13.98 -13.70
CA SER A 16 -17.69 -12.75 -13.76
C SER A 16 -17.70 -12.02 -12.41
N GLY A 17 -17.88 -12.73 -11.30
CA GLY A 17 -17.84 -12.16 -9.95
C GLY A 17 -16.47 -11.57 -9.60
N ILE A 18 -15.37 -12.28 -9.93
CA ILE A 18 -14.00 -11.78 -9.73
C ILE A 18 -13.77 -10.51 -10.57
N LEU A 19 -14.17 -10.52 -11.85
CA LEU A 19 -14.01 -9.37 -12.73
C LEU A 19 -14.81 -8.15 -12.22
N ALA A 20 -16.05 -8.36 -11.77
CA ALA A 20 -16.87 -7.32 -11.17
C ALA A 20 -16.24 -6.77 -9.89
N TRP A 21 -15.74 -7.64 -9.02
CA TRP A 21 -15.08 -7.23 -7.78
C TRP A 21 -13.79 -6.44 -8.03
N LEU A 22 -12.96 -6.87 -8.98
CA LEU A 22 -11.73 -6.16 -9.37
C LEU A 22 -12.05 -4.78 -9.95
N THR A 23 -13.01 -4.68 -10.86
CA THR A 23 -13.41 -3.40 -11.47
C THR A 23 -13.96 -2.42 -10.45
N LEU A 24 -14.82 -2.87 -9.53
CA LEU A 24 -15.34 -2.04 -8.43
C LEU A 24 -14.21 -1.57 -7.50
N THR A 25 -13.26 -2.45 -7.18
CA THR A 25 -12.10 -2.10 -6.34
C THR A 25 -11.21 -1.06 -7.00
N ILE A 26 -10.96 -1.18 -8.31
CA ILE A 26 -10.20 -0.19 -9.09
C ILE A 26 -10.91 1.16 -9.04
N ILE A 27 -12.21 1.21 -9.34
CA ILE A 27 -13.00 2.45 -9.31
C ILE A 27 -12.96 3.08 -7.91
N TYR A 28 -13.11 2.28 -6.85
CA TYR A 28 -13.01 2.77 -5.49
C TYR A 28 -11.64 3.40 -5.20
N HIS A 29 -10.55 2.72 -5.54
CA HIS A 29 -9.19 3.22 -5.30
C HIS A 29 -8.83 4.49 -6.07
N LEU A 30 -9.42 4.68 -7.25
CA LEU A 30 -9.18 5.84 -8.10
C LEU A 30 -9.99 7.07 -7.71
N PHE A 31 -11.26 6.89 -7.32
CA PHE A 31 -12.19 8.01 -7.17
C PHE A 31 -12.65 8.25 -5.72
N PHE A 32 -12.88 7.19 -4.96
CA PHE A 32 -13.53 7.28 -3.64
C PHE A 32 -12.53 7.15 -2.49
N HIS A 33 -11.35 6.61 -2.75
CA HIS A 33 -10.32 6.44 -1.74
C HIS A 33 -9.82 7.80 -1.23
N PRO A 34 -9.58 7.97 0.08
CA PRO A 34 -9.08 9.24 0.63
C PRO A 34 -7.78 9.72 -0.02
N LEU A 35 -6.92 8.79 -0.47
CA LEU A 35 -5.68 9.09 -1.18
C LEU A 35 -5.84 9.31 -2.70
N ALA A 36 -7.06 9.32 -3.23
CA ALA A 36 -7.33 9.56 -4.65
C ALA A 36 -6.85 10.94 -5.14
N LYS A 37 -6.83 11.93 -4.25
CA LYS A 37 -6.40 13.31 -4.56
C LYS A 37 -4.89 13.46 -4.64
N VAL A 38 -4.13 12.47 -4.16
CA VAL A 38 -2.68 12.52 -4.16
C VAL A 38 -2.17 12.24 -5.57
N PRO A 39 -1.26 13.07 -6.10
CA PRO A 39 -0.70 12.84 -7.43
C PRO A 39 0.17 11.58 -7.44
N GLY A 40 0.10 10.84 -8.54
CA GLY A 40 0.89 9.63 -8.72
C GLY A 40 0.49 8.85 -9.97
N PRO A 41 1.32 7.85 -10.36
CA PRO A 41 0.99 6.92 -11.44
C PRO A 41 -0.22 6.03 -11.08
N LEU A 42 -1.04 5.71 -12.08
CA LEU A 42 -2.26 4.92 -11.87
C LEU A 42 -2.00 3.51 -11.30
N LEU A 43 -0.92 2.85 -11.71
CA LEU A 43 -0.64 1.47 -11.29
C LEU A 43 -0.42 1.35 -9.77
N PRO A 44 0.47 2.16 -9.16
CA PRO A 44 0.57 2.34 -7.71
C PRO A 44 -0.72 2.66 -6.98
N ALA A 45 -1.62 3.43 -7.58
CA ALA A 45 -2.90 3.75 -6.94
C ALA A 45 -3.83 2.52 -6.82
N ILE A 46 -3.64 1.50 -7.65
CA ILE A 46 -4.52 0.34 -7.78
C ILE A 46 -3.96 -0.90 -7.08
N THR A 47 -2.65 -1.14 -7.20
CA THR A 47 -2.05 -2.41 -6.78
C THR A 47 -0.65 -2.25 -6.19
N TYR A 48 -0.32 -3.14 -5.24
CA TYR A 48 1.02 -3.30 -4.70
C TYR A 48 1.99 -3.95 -5.70
N LEU A 49 1.48 -4.57 -6.78
CA LEU A 49 2.29 -5.29 -7.76
C LEU A 49 3.37 -4.40 -8.40
N TYR A 50 3.10 -3.10 -8.53
CA TYR A 50 4.08 -2.14 -9.03
C TYR A 50 5.32 -2.09 -8.13
N ALA A 51 5.13 -1.90 -6.83
CA ALA A 51 6.24 -1.89 -5.87
C ALA A 51 6.92 -3.26 -5.79
N SER A 52 6.14 -4.35 -5.73
CA SER A 52 6.65 -5.72 -5.71
C SER A 52 7.53 -6.06 -6.92
N TYR A 53 7.19 -5.57 -8.11
CA TYR A 53 8.02 -5.73 -9.30
C TYR A 53 9.43 -5.15 -9.09
N PHE A 54 9.53 -3.93 -8.58
CA PHE A 54 10.83 -3.32 -8.33
C PHE A 54 11.59 -3.98 -7.16
N TYR A 55 10.87 -4.44 -6.14
CA TYR A 55 11.47 -5.15 -5.01
C TYR A 55 12.05 -6.51 -5.42
N VAL A 56 11.29 -7.31 -6.16
CA VAL A 56 11.64 -8.71 -6.45
C VAL A 56 12.41 -8.85 -7.75
N ILE A 57 11.97 -8.17 -8.82
CA ILE A 57 12.52 -8.36 -10.18
C ILE A 57 13.65 -7.37 -10.45
N CYS A 58 13.52 -6.11 -10.04
CA CYS A 58 14.54 -5.08 -10.27
C CYS A 58 15.58 -4.98 -9.13
N SER A 59 15.85 -6.08 -8.42
CA SER A 59 16.87 -6.14 -7.38
C SER A 59 16.72 -5.05 -6.28
N GLY A 60 15.49 -4.74 -5.87
CA GLY A 60 15.24 -3.77 -4.80
C GLY A 60 15.36 -2.30 -5.19
N GLN A 61 15.39 -1.96 -6.49
CA GLN A 61 15.60 -0.59 -6.96
C GLN A 61 14.37 0.33 -6.86
N PHE A 62 13.38 0.01 -6.02
CA PHE A 62 12.16 0.81 -5.91
C PHE A 62 12.43 2.25 -5.44
N TYR A 63 13.45 2.48 -4.63
CA TYR A 63 13.82 3.82 -4.18
C TYR A 63 14.19 4.78 -5.34
N LYS A 64 14.86 4.28 -6.39
CA LYS A 64 15.17 5.06 -7.60
C LYS A 64 13.91 5.40 -8.38
N GLU A 65 12.97 4.47 -8.40
CA GLU A 65 11.68 4.71 -9.04
C GLU A 65 10.88 5.76 -8.27
N VAL A 66 10.86 5.70 -6.94
CA VAL A 66 10.24 6.73 -6.09
C VAL A 66 10.87 8.10 -6.32
N GLU A 67 12.20 8.20 -6.41
CA GLU A 67 12.90 9.44 -6.80
C GLU A 67 12.43 9.95 -8.16
N ARG A 68 12.35 9.06 -9.18
CA ARG A 68 11.83 9.41 -10.51
C ARG A 68 10.39 9.92 -10.44
N LEU A 69 9.55 9.33 -9.59
CA LEU A 69 8.17 9.77 -9.40
C LEU A 69 8.11 11.15 -8.74
N HIS A 70 8.94 11.43 -7.73
CA HIS A 70 9.02 12.75 -7.12
C HIS A 70 9.46 13.83 -8.11
N ASN A 71 10.42 13.52 -8.97
CA ASN A 71 10.84 14.42 -10.05
C ASN A 71 9.70 14.75 -11.04
N LYS A 72 8.72 13.85 -11.20
CA LYS A 72 7.61 14.01 -12.14
C LYS A 72 6.35 14.63 -11.51
N PHE A 73 5.99 14.21 -10.30
CA PHE A 73 4.71 14.51 -9.66
C PHE A 73 4.84 15.50 -8.49
N GLY A 74 6.07 15.80 -8.04
CA GLY A 74 6.36 16.74 -6.97
C GLY A 74 6.63 16.07 -5.61
N PRO A 75 6.58 16.82 -4.51
CA PRO A 75 7.10 16.38 -3.22
C PRO A 75 6.25 15.34 -2.48
N ILE A 76 5.01 15.11 -2.92
CA ILE A 76 4.07 14.17 -2.32
C ILE A 76 3.60 13.24 -3.43
N VAL A 77 3.84 11.93 -3.30
CA VAL A 77 3.52 10.96 -4.35
C VAL A 77 2.87 9.72 -3.75
N ARG A 78 1.79 9.24 -4.37
CA ARG A 78 1.20 7.94 -4.02
C ARG A 78 2.02 6.80 -4.64
N ILE A 79 2.60 5.95 -3.79
CA ILE A 79 3.51 4.87 -4.20
C ILE A 79 2.89 3.47 -4.12
N THR A 80 1.82 3.30 -3.33
CA THR A 80 1.00 2.09 -3.26
C THR A 80 -0.47 2.50 -2.98
N PRO A 81 -1.44 1.57 -2.98
CA PRO A 81 -2.84 1.93 -2.77
C PRO A 81 -3.08 2.66 -1.44
N ASN A 82 -2.34 2.30 -0.39
CA ASN A 82 -2.53 2.82 0.96
C ASN A 82 -1.35 3.66 1.48
N GLU A 83 -0.32 3.88 0.67
CA GLU A 83 0.88 4.60 1.12
C GLU A 83 1.23 5.78 0.21
N VAL A 84 1.78 6.80 0.87
CA VAL A 84 2.24 8.04 0.27
C VAL A 84 3.68 8.26 0.67
N HIS A 85 4.50 8.63 -0.30
CA HIS A 85 5.88 9.02 -0.09
C HIS A 85 6.00 10.55 -0.08
N LEU A 86 6.77 11.06 0.88
CA LEU A 86 7.01 12.48 1.11
C LEU A 86 8.50 12.73 0.93
N SER A 87 8.89 13.66 0.06
CA SER A 87 10.30 14.01 -0.16
C SER A 87 10.75 15.26 0.60
N ASP A 88 9.81 16.01 1.18
CA ASP A 88 10.10 17.28 1.86
C ASP A 88 10.71 17.03 3.27
N PRO A 89 11.92 17.55 3.54
CA PRO A 89 12.58 17.44 4.84
C PRO A 89 11.75 17.95 6.01
N GLU A 90 10.89 18.96 5.83
CA GLU A 90 10.06 19.51 6.91
C GLU A 90 9.08 18.49 7.50
N ASN A 91 8.73 17.45 6.72
CA ASN A 91 7.84 16.39 7.20
C ASN A 91 8.54 15.43 8.16
N TYR A 92 9.86 15.34 8.11
CA TYR A 92 10.62 14.43 8.95
C TYR A 92 10.39 14.73 10.44
N ASP A 93 10.59 15.99 10.85
CA ASP A 93 10.42 16.40 12.25
C ASP A 93 8.95 16.30 12.70
N LYS A 94 7.99 16.53 11.80
CA LYS A 94 6.56 16.41 12.08
C LYS A 94 6.13 14.95 12.32
N ILE A 95 6.73 13.99 11.61
CA ILE A 95 6.38 12.58 11.71
C ILE A 95 7.16 11.89 12.82
N TYR A 96 8.46 12.15 12.93
CA TYR A 96 9.39 11.42 13.79
C TYR A 96 9.70 12.09 15.14
N ASN A 97 8.91 13.08 15.58
CA ASN A 97 9.07 13.64 16.92
C ASN A 97 8.56 12.68 18.03
N MET A 98 9.06 12.88 19.25
CA MET A 98 8.68 12.05 20.41
C MET A 98 7.19 12.12 20.76
N SER A 99 6.54 13.26 20.52
CA SER A 99 5.11 13.50 20.77
C SER A 99 4.20 13.08 19.61
N THR A 100 4.72 12.34 18.64
CA THR A 100 3.97 11.98 17.43
C THR A 100 2.78 11.08 17.75
N HIS A 101 1.67 11.32 17.06
CA HIS A 101 0.51 10.43 17.05
C HIS A 101 0.54 9.45 15.89
N PHE A 102 1.56 9.54 15.02
CA PHE A 102 1.77 8.58 13.95
C PHE A 102 2.34 7.29 14.52
N TYR A 103 1.64 6.18 14.29
CA TYR A 103 2.12 4.85 14.63
C TYR A 103 3.03 4.31 13.53
N LYS A 104 3.90 3.38 13.92
CA LYS A 104 4.61 2.53 12.97
C LYS A 104 3.62 1.68 12.19
N ASP A 105 3.94 1.36 10.93
CA ASP A 105 3.08 0.48 10.12
C ASP A 105 3.01 -0.93 10.72
N PRO A 106 1.81 -1.44 11.09
CA PRO A 106 1.69 -2.76 11.69
C PRO A 106 2.13 -3.88 10.74
N ASN A 107 1.80 -3.77 9.44
CA ASN A 107 2.10 -4.85 8.49
C ASN A 107 3.60 -5.09 8.37
N PHE A 108 4.40 -4.01 8.29
CA PHE A 108 5.86 -4.10 8.22
C PHE A 108 6.48 -4.58 9.53
N TYR A 109 6.09 -4.01 10.67
CA TYR A 109 6.75 -4.31 11.94
C TYR A 109 6.33 -5.66 12.55
N ASP A 110 5.09 -6.09 12.35
CA ASP A 110 4.62 -7.41 12.78
C ASP A 110 5.27 -8.53 11.95
N ALA A 111 5.53 -8.29 10.66
CA ALA A 111 6.22 -9.24 9.78
C ALA A 111 7.65 -9.58 10.23
N LEU A 112 8.27 -8.75 11.07
CA LEU A 112 9.59 -9.02 11.65
C LEU A 112 9.55 -10.06 12.78
N GLY A 113 8.37 -10.34 13.36
CA GLY A 113 8.22 -11.33 14.43
C GLY A 113 8.84 -10.92 15.78
N LEU A 114 9.14 -9.62 15.97
CA LEU A 114 9.87 -9.10 17.12
C LEU A 114 8.99 -8.31 18.10
N GLY A 115 7.71 -8.65 18.30
CA GLY A 115 6.74 -7.80 19.04
C GLY A 115 7.14 -7.36 20.47
N TYR A 116 8.08 -8.06 21.11
CA TYR A 116 8.60 -7.69 22.44
C TYR A 116 9.80 -6.73 22.42
N ALA A 117 10.46 -6.57 21.27
CA ALA A 117 11.60 -5.65 21.16
C ALA A 117 11.13 -4.19 21.10
N THR A 118 11.91 -3.29 21.71
CA THR A 118 11.63 -1.85 21.71
C THR A 118 11.53 -1.29 20.28
N PHE A 119 12.33 -1.80 19.34
CA PHE A 119 12.34 -1.37 17.94
C PHE A 119 11.01 -1.61 17.22
N SER A 120 10.37 -2.76 17.43
CA SER A 120 9.14 -3.21 16.76
C SER A 120 7.87 -2.95 17.56
N THR A 121 7.99 -2.26 18.69
CA THR A 121 6.81 -1.82 19.46
C THR A 121 6.06 -0.75 18.66
N ILE A 122 4.81 -1.06 18.28
CA ILE A 122 3.95 -0.18 17.46
C ILE A 122 3.33 0.96 18.29
N PRO A 123 2.70 0.71 19.47
CA PRO A 123 2.08 1.79 20.24
C PRO A 123 3.14 2.74 20.80
N ASN A 124 2.96 4.05 20.61
CA ASN A 124 3.94 5.07 20.96
C ASN A 124 4.15 5.20 22.48
N ASP A 125 3.10 5.00 23.27
CA ASP A 125 3.12 4.96 24.73
C ASP A 125 3.92 3.76 25.25
N LEU A 126 3.66 2.57 24.72
CA LEU A 126 4.39 1.36 25.08
C LEU A 126 5.85 1.43 24.61
N HIS A 127 6.11 1.98 23.43
CA HIS A 127 7.46 2.19 22.92
C HIS A 127 8.26 3.13 23.82
N ARG A 128 7.62 4.21 24.31
CA ARG A 128 8.23 5.16 25.24
C ARG A 128 8.54 4.53 26.59
N ALA A 129 7.67 3.68 27.12
CA ALA A 129 7.90 2.99 28.39
C ALA A 129 9.07 1.97 28.33
N ARG A 130 9.40 1.47 27.14
CA ARG A 130 10.50 0.50 26.90
C ARG A 130 11.85 1.15 26.55
N ARG A 131 11.91 2.48 26.41
CA ARG A 131 13.12 3.23 26.01
C ARG A 131 13.73 3.93 27.22
#